data_AF-A0A9Q0UZX1-F1
#
_entry.id   AF-A0A9Q0UZX1-F1
#
_cell.length_a   1.000
_cell.length_b   1.000
_cell.length_c   1.000
_cell.angle_alpha   90.00
_cell.angle_beta   90.00
_cell.angle_gamma   90.00
#
_symmetry.space_group_name_H-M   'P 1'
#
loop_
_entity.id
_entity.type
_entity.pdbx_description
1 polymer ?
#
loop_
_entity_poly.entity_id
_entity_poly.type
_entity_poly.pdbx_seq_one_letter_code
_entity_poly.pdbx_strand_id
1 'polypeptide(L)'
;MGAGLAMSPGDIAFKSNFATLDEKTGIVTSRRADRHFEEEGPILCAALDGMRLPSFPEYEVRVRYATEHRCGVVVKGPKLSGNISSTDPLKDNRLLLQVEALDGTEEARHTAAVVNELSREISRILVSHPLNAKARQQKVRILPMWFFYEDVAFE
;
A
#
# COMPACT_ATOMS: atom_id res chain seq x y z
N MET A 1 -1.56 -12.18 13.51
CA MET A 1 -0.38 -11.41 13.97
C MET A 1 -0.09 -10.34 12.94
N GLY A 2 -0.11 -9.06 13.33
CA GLY A 2 0.25 -7.95 12.44
C GLY A 2 1.73 -8.00 12.05
N ALA A 3 2.15 -7.15 11.12
CA ALA A 3 3.54 -7.08 10.65
C ALA A 3 4.55 -6.59 11.72
N GLY A 4 4.10 -6.33 12.96
CA GLY A 4 4.95 -5.84 14.04
C GLY A 4 5.42 -4.39 13.84
N LEU A 5 4.59 -3.54 13.22
CA LEU A 5 4.87 -2.12 13.08
C LEU A 5 4.42 -1.37 14.34
N ALA A 6 5.27 -0.47 14.84
CA ALA A 6 4.95 0.37 15.99
C ALA A 6 3.97 1.48 15.59
N MET A 7 2.86 1.58 16.30
CA MET A 7 1.81 2.57 16.07
C MET A 7 1.59 3.45 17.30
N SER A 8 1.13 4.67 17.07
CA SER A 8 0.71 5.61 18.10
C SER A 8 -0.72 6.09 17.82
N PRO A 9 -1.46 6.57 18.84
CA PRO A 9 -2.79 7.14 18.60
C PRO A 9 -2.75 8.23 17.52
N GLY A 10 -3.64 8.12 16.53
CA GLY A 10 -3.68 9.02 15.38
C GLY A 10 -2.92 8.53 14.14
N ASP A 11 -2.08 7.51 14.26
CA ASP A 11 -1.52 6.81 13.10
C ASP A 11 -2.60 5.97 12.42
N ILE A 12 -2.45 5.73 11.12
CA ILE A 12 -3.28 4.78 10.36
C ILE A 12 -2.41 3.63 9.86
N ALA A 13 -2.98 2.43 9.88
CA ALA A 13 -2.29 1.23 9.43
C ALA A 13 -3.13 0.42 8.45
N PHE A 14 -2.41 -0.24 7.56
CA PHE A 14 -2.99 -1.00 6.48
C PHE A 14 -2.40 -2.40 6.45
N LYS A 15 -3.30 -3.37 6.35
CA LYS A 15 -2.95 -4.74 5.96
C LYS A 15 -2.89 -4.76 4.45
N SER A 16 -1.70 -4.94 3.93
CA SER A 16 -1.38 -4.91 2.52
C SER A 16 -0.83 -6.27 2.09
N ASN A 17 -0.87 -6.59 0.81
CA ASN A 17 -0.11 -7.62 0.14
C ASN A 17 0.56 -6.97 -1.07
N PHE A 18 1.21 -7.80 -1.86
CA PHE A 18 1.76 -7.45 -3.13
C PHE A 18 0.87 -8.06 -4.21
N ALA A 19 0.55 -7.29 -5.23
CA ALA A 19 -0.36 -7.65 -6.32
C ALA A 19 0.27 -7.37 -7.67
N THR A 20 -0.20 -8.05 -8.72
CA THR A 20 0.24 -7.84 -10.09
C THR A 20 -0.64 -6.83 -10.81
N LEU A 21 -0.05 -5.75 -11.31
CA LEU A 21 -0.71 -4.74 -12.14
C LEU A 21 -0.19 -4.76 -13.58
N ASP A 22 -1.10 -4.71 -14.55
CA ASP A 22 -0.80 -4.26 -15.90
C ASP A 22 -0.80 -2.72 -15.95
N GLU A 23 0.38 -2.13 -16.11
CA GLU A 23 0.54 -0.67 -16.15
C GLU A 23 -0.14 0.02 -17.31
N LYS A 24 -0.28 -0.67 -18.45
CA LYS A 24 -0.87 -0.04 -19.64
C LYS A 24 -2.35 0.18 -19.44
N THR A 25 -2.99 -0.73 -18.72
CA THR A 25 -4.45 -0.75 -18.54
C THR A 25 -4.88 -0.32 -17.14
N GLY A 26 -3.98 -0.33 -16.15
CA GLY A 26 -4.31 -0.11 -14.74
C GLY A 26 -5.08 -1.28 -14.12
N ILE A 27 -5.07 -2.45 -14.76
CA ILE A 27 -5.81 -3.64 -14.32
C ILE A 27 -4.94 -4.45 -13.36
N VAL A 28 -5.49 -4.77 -12.19
CA VAL A 28 -4.94 -5.75 -11.25
C VAL A 28 -5.21 -7.14 -11.81
N THR A 29 -4.20 -7.77 -12.40
CA THR A 29 -4.33 -9.10 -13.04
C THR A 29 -4.27 -10.25 -12.03
N SER A 30 -3.61 -10.03 -10.90
CA SER A 30 -3.65 -10.93 -9.74
C SER A 30 -3.56 -10.09 -8.47
N ARG A 31 -4.47 -10.27 -7.52
CA ARG A 31 -4.39 -9.61 -6.20
C ARG A 31 -3.36 -10.22 -5.24
N ARG A 32 -2.68 -11.29 -5.67
CA ARG A 32 -1.69 -11.99 -4.87
C ARG A 32 -0.48 -12.28 -5.74
N ALA A 33 0.63 -11.61 -5.45
CA ALA A 33 1.92 -11.98 -6.01
C ALA A 33 2.24 -13.43 -5.63
N ASP A 34 2.93 -14.13 -6.52
CA ASP A 34 3.06 -15.59 -6.52
C ASP A 34 3.65 -16.17 -5.23
N ARG A 35 3.51 -17.49 -5.06
CA ARG A 35 4.16 -18.24 -3.97
C ARG A 35 5.68 -18.22 -4.23
N HIS A 36 6.50 -18.14 -3.18
CA HIS A 36 7.95 -17.79 -3.13
C HIS A 36 8.29 -16.30 -2.90
N PHE A 37 7.31 -15.51 -2.46
CA PHE A 37 7.50 -14.09 -2.15
C PHE A 37 8.31 -13.82 -0.86
N GLU A 38 8.63 -14.85 -0.08
CA GLU A 38 9.46 -14.74 1.13
C GLU A 38 10.88 -14.22 0.89
N GLU A 39 11.43 -14.37 -0.32
CA GLU A 39 12.75 -13.84 -0.67
C GLU A 39 12.67 -12.38 -1.16
N GLU A 40 11.68 -12.07 -2.00
CA GLU A 40 11.53 -10.76 -2.62
C GLU A 40 10.85 -9.75 -1.68
N GLY A 41 9.88 -10.20 -0.89
CA GLY A 41 9.04 -9.35 -0.07
C GLY A 41 9.79 -8.51 0.95
N PRO A 42 10.76 -9.05 1.70
CA PRO A 42 11.61 -8.25 2.59
C PRO A 42 12.39 -7.17 1.84
N ILE A 43 12.92 -7.48 0.65
CA ILE A 43 13.70 -6.53 -0.17
C ILE A 43 12.81 -5.40 -0.67
N LEU A 44 11.63 -5.74 -1.18
CA LEU A 44 10.67 -4.74 -1.66
C LEU A 44 10.12 -3.88 -0.52
N CYS A 45 9.81 -4.46 0.64
CA CYS A 45 9.40 -3.68 1.81
C CYS A 45 10.50 -2.72 2.26
N ALA A 46 11.77 -3.15 2.26
CA ALA A 46 12.89 -2.29 2.62
C ALA A 46 13.08 -1.12 1.64
N ALA A 47 12.75 -1.29 0.36
CA ALA A 47 12.76 -0.20 -0.62
C ALA A 47 11.63 0.82 -0.41
N LEU A 48 10.56 0.45 0.29
CA LEU A 48 9.40 1.30 0.59
C LEU A 48 9.44 1.92 1.98
N ASP A 49 10.11 1.27 2.94
CA ASP A 49 10.22 1.77 4.31
C ASP A 49 10.93 3.12 4.33
N GLY A 50 10.29 4.13 4.93
CA GLY A 50 10.83 5.50 4.99
C GLY A 50 10.71 6.29 3.69
N MET A 51 9.94 5.83 2.71
CA MET A 51 9.68 6.62 1.50
C MET A 51 8.96 7.94 1.83
N ARG A 52 9.09 8.92 0.92
CA ARG A 52 8.55 10.27 1.09
C ARG A 52 7.30 10.47 0.25
N LEU A 53 6.38 11.27 0.78
CA LEU A 53 5.20 11.77 0.07
C LEU A 53 5.47 13.25 -0.28
N PRO A 54 5.80 13.60 -1.54
CA PRO A 54 6.23 14.95 -1.90
C PRO A 54 5.22 16.06 -1.53
N SER A 55 3.92 15.77 -1.63
CA SER A 55 2.87 16.75 -1.28
C SER A 55 2.58 16.79 0.22
N PHE A 56 3.12 15.83 0.98
CA PHE A 56 2.84 15.60 2.39
C PHE A 56 4.14 15.31 3.17
N PRO A 57 5.13 16.24 3.17
CA PRO A 57 6.47 16.01 3.70
C PRO A 57 6.53 15.74 5.21
N GLU A 58 5.49 16.15 5.96
CA GLU A 58 5.34 15.91 7.39
C GLU A 58 4.89 14.48 7.74
N TYR A 59 4.53 13.68 6.74
CA TYR A 59 4.08 12.31 6.94
C TYR A 59 5.24 11.32 6.87
N GLU A 60 5.23 10.35 7.78
CA GLU A 60 6.17 9.24 7.79
C GLU A 60 5.48 7.96 7.36
N VAL A 61 6.13 7.21 6.46
CA VAL A 61 5.63 5.92 5.99
C VAL A 61 6.57 4.82 6.48
N ARG A 62 6.00 3.81 7.14
CA ARG A 62 6.71 2.60 7.53
C ARG A 62 6.10 1.39 6.84
N VAL A 63 6.94 0.53 6.30
CA VAL A 63 6.53 -0.69 5.60
C VAL A 63 7.27 -1.88 6.16
N ARG A 64 6.55 -2.95 6.48
CA ARG A 64 7.14 -4.17 7.01
C ARG A 64 6.56 -5.40 6.35
N TYR A 65 7.46 -6.28 5.93
CA TYR A 65 7.08 -7.58 5.41
C TYR A 65 6.36 -8.40 6.50
N ALA A 66 5.33 -9.13 6.11
CA ALA A 66 4.64 -10.07 6.98
C ALA A 66 4.94 -11.51 6.53
N THR A 67 4.16 -12.07 5.61
CA THR A 67 4.31 -13.46 5.15
C THR A 67 3.69 -13.65 3.78
N GLU A 68 4.25 -14.52 2.95
CA GLU A 68 3.87 -14.67 1.54
C GLU A 68 3.83 -13.29 0.86
N HIS A 69 2.78 -13.00 0.10
CA HIS A 69 2.51 -11.69 -0.48
C HIS A 69 2.20 -10.58 0.54
N ARG A 70 1.94 -10.85 1.83
CA ARG A 70 1.45 -9.86 2.83
C ARG A 70 2.55 -8.93 3.35
N CYS A 71 2.19 -7.66 3.59
CA CYS A 71 2.97 -6.65 4.31
C CYS A 71 2.06 -5.72 5.13
N GLY A 72 2.64 -4.98 6.06
CA GLY A 72 1.97 -3.89 6.77
C GLY A 72 2.50 -2.55 6.30
N VAL A 73 1.62 -1.55 6.23
CA VAL A 73 1.98 -0.15 5.99
C VAL A 73 1.41 0.70 7.11
N VAL A 74 2.22 1.57 7.69
CA VAL A 74 1.78 2.57 8.67
C VAL A 74 2.09 3.95 8.11
N VAL A 75 1.11 4.84 8.18
CA VAL A 75 1.28 6.26 7.88
C VAL A 75 1.10 7.03 9.18
N LYS A 76 2.10 7.84 9.52
CA LYS A 76 2.11 8.71 10.69
C LYS A 76 2.04 10.16 10.26
N GLY A 77 1.22 10.94 10.93
CA GLY A 77 1.08 12.36 10.66
C GLY A 77 -0.21 12.94 11.23
N PRO A 78 -0.41 14.25 11.09
CA PRO A 78 -1.58 14.92 11.66
C PRO A 78 -2.87 14.59 10.87
N LYS A 79 -4.03 14.79 11.52
CA LYS A 79 -5.35 14.82 10.87
C LYS A 79 -5.68 13.62 9.99
N LEU A 80 -5.28 12.44 10.44
CA LEU A 80 -5.62 11.18 9.79
C LEU A 80 -6.95 10.64 10.29
N SER A 81 -7.73 10.07 9.39
CA SER A 81 -8.99 9.35 9.65
C SER A 81 -9.00 8.13 8.75
N GLY A 82 -9.42 6.98 9.27
CA GLY A 82 -9.58 5.82 8.39
C GLY A 82 -11.01 5.56 7.94
N ASN A 83 -11.89 6.55 8.03
CA ASN A 83 -13.15 6.56 7.27
C ASN A 83 -12.88 6.84 5.78
N ILE A 84 -12.12 5.95 5.13
CA ILE A 84 -11.73 6.02 3.72
C ILE A 84 -11.96 4.66 3.05
N SER A 85 -12.18 4.66 1.74
CA SER A 85 -12.35 3.44 0.96
C SER A 85 -11.02 2.70 0.71
N SER A 86 -11.10 1.52 0.09
CA SER A 86 -9.92 0.72 -0.28
C SER A 86 -9.54 0.90 -1.74
N THR A 87 -8.25 0.73 -2.05
CA THR A 87 -7.76 0.63 -3.43
C THR A 87 -8.04 -0.74 -4.08
N ASP A 88 -8.44 -1.76 -3.31
CA ASP A 88 -8.62 -3.10 -3.86
C ASP A 88 -9.97 -3.30 -4.56
N PRO A 89 -9.98 -3.81 -5.80
CA PRO A 89 -11.22 -4.04 -6.55
C PRO A 89 -12.03 -5.28 -6.14
N LEU A 90 -11.65 -5.96 -5.06
CA LEU A 90 -12.19 -7.21 -4.51
C LEU A 90 -12.12 -8.45 -5.43
N LYS A 91 -11.70 -8.27 -6.69
CA LYS A 91 -11.58 -9.33 -7.70
C LYS A 91 -10.42 -9.04 -8.65
N ASP A 92 -9.80 -10.10 -9.16
CA ASP A 92 -8.80 -9.98 -10.23
C ASP A 92 -9.45 -9.48 -11.53
N ASN A 93 -8.62 -8.98 -12.45
CA ASN A 93 -9.00 -8.41 -13.74
C ASN A 93 -9.93 -7.21 -13.62
N ARG A 94 -9.65 -6.34 -12.65
CA ARG A 94 -10.36 -5.10 -12.39
C ARG A 94 -9.39 -3.94 -12.22
N LEU A 95 -9.87 -2.72 -12.43
CA LEU A 95 -9.08 -1.52 -12.23
C LEU A 95 -8.72 -1.35 -10.76
N LEU A 96 -7.49 -0.91 -10.49
CA LEU A 96 -7.13 -0.41 -9.17
C LEU A 96 -8.04 0.78 -8.81
N LEU A 97 -8.62 0.76 -7.63
CA LEU A 97 -9.54 1.81 -7.18
C LEU A 97 -8.77 2.99 -6.62
N GLN A 98 -9.34 4.19 -6.77
CA GLN A 98 -8.90 5.36 -6.02
C GLN A 98 -9.56 5.35 -4.65
N VAL A 99 -8.83 5.85 -3.65
CA VAL A 99 -9.37 6.00 -2.30
C VAL A 99 -10.25 7.25 -2.24
N GLU A 100 -11.41 7.09 -1.64
CA GLU A 100 -12.43 8.12 -1.43
C GLU A 100 -12.71 8.24 0.07
N ALA A 101 -13.12 9.43 0.52
CA ALA A 101 -13.63 9.62 1.87
C ALA A 101 -14.99 8.93 2.01
N LEU A 102 -15.22 8.19 3.09
CA LEU A 102 -16.49 7.54 3.39
C LEU A 102 -17.45 8.43 4.18
N ASP A 103 -16.98 9.59 4.64
CA ASP A 103 -17.78 10.60 5.32
C ASP A 103 -17.45 12.03 4.83
N GLY A 104 -18.17 13.02 5.36
CA GLY A 104 -18.02 14.42 4.97
C GLY A 104 -16.91 15.20 5.69
N THR A 105 -16.10 14.54 6.52
CA THR A 105 -15.07 15.19 7.34
C THR A 105 -13.87 15.63 6.50
N GLU A 106 -13.16 16.67 6.93
CA GLU A 106 -11.93 17.10 6.26
C GLU A 106 -10.81 16.08 6.47
N GLU A 107 -10.78 15.41 7.62
CA GLU A 107 -9.81 14.38 7.96
C GLU A 107 -9.91 13.18 7.01
N ALA A 108 -11.13 12.74 6.67
CA ALA A 108 -11.33 11.65 5.71
C ALA A 108 -10.92 12.06 4.29
N ARG A 109 -11.30 13.26 3.84
CA ARG A 109 -10.88 13.81 2.53
C ARG A 109 -9.36 13.94 2.44
N HIS A 110 -8.75 14.48 3.49
CA HIS A 110 -7.31 14.67 3.58
C HIS A 110 -6.58 13.32 3.56
N THR A 111 -7.05 12.36 4.35
CA THR A 111 -6.43 11.03 4.40
C THR A 111 -6.55 10.32 3.05
N ALA A 112 -7.69 10.42 2.37
CA ALA A 112 -7.84 9.87 1.02
C ALA A 112 -6.81 10.46 0.04
N ALA A 113 -6.52 11.76 0.13
CA ALA A 113 -5.49 12.39 -0.70
C ALA A 113 -4.07 11.87 -0.37
N VAL A 114 -3.71 11.79 0.91
CA VAL A 114 -2.43 11.22 1.39
C VAL A 114 -2.25 9.80 0.89
N VAL A 115 -3.30 8.98 1.03
CA VAL A 115 -3.30 7.57 0.66
C VAL A 115 -3.22 7.36 -0.86
N ASN A 116 -3.90 8.20 -1.65
CA ASN A 116 -3.77 8.14 -3.10
C ASN A 116 -2.36 8.48 -3.55
N GLU A 117 -1.68 9.45 -2.90
CA GLU A 117 -0.27 9.72 -3.17
C GLU A 117 0.65 8.57 -2.75
N LEU A 118 0.42 8.01 -1.56
CA LEU A 118 1.09 6.81 -1.06
C LEU A 118 1.03 5.67 -2.10
N SER A 119 -0.16 5.37 -2.61
CA SER A 119 -0.37 4.34 -3.63
C SER A 119 0.45 4.62 -4.91
N ARG A 120 0.45 5.87 -5.39
CA ARG A 120 1.24 6.28 -6.56
C ARG A 120 2.74 6.15 -6.34
N GLU A 121 3.24 6.62 -5.21
CA GLU A 121 4.68 6.61 -4.91
C GLU A 121 5.22 5.19 -4.74
N ILE A 122 4.48 4.34 -4.03
CA ILE A 122 4.88 2.94 -3.93
C ILE A 122 4.89 2.30 -5.32
N SER A 123 3.85 2.54 -6.13
CA SER A 123 3.80 2.03 -7.50
C SER A 123 5.05 2.45 -8.27
N ARG A 124 5.40 3.74 -8.25
CA ARG A 124 6.58 4.28 -8.90
C ARG A 124 7.89 3.61 -8.43
N ILE A 125 8.06 3.41 -7.12
CA ILE A 125 9.25 2.77 -6.54
C ILE A 125 9.33 1.31 -6.99
N LEU A 126 8.27 0.54 -6.82
CA LEU A 126 8.27 -0.88 -7.17
C LEU A 126 8.47 -1.10 -8.67
N VAL A 127 7.88 -0.25 -9.51
CA VAL A 127 8.04 -0.25 -10.96
C VAL A 127 9.48 -0.01 -11.41
N SER A 128 10.22 0.82 -10.69
CA SER A 128 11.63 1.10 -10.97
C SER A 128 12.58 0.14 -10.28
N HIS A 129 12.10 -0.68 -9.34
CA HIS A 129 12.94 -1.58 -8.56
C HIS A 129 13.61 -2.67 -9.43
N PRO A 130 14.91 -2.97 -9.23
CA PRO A 130 15.63 -3.96 -10.04
C PRO A 130 15.02 -5.37 -10.06
N LEU A 131 14.38 -5.80 -8.97
CA LEU A 131 13.66 -7.08 -8.92
C LEU A 131 12.52 -7.14 -9.95
N ASN A 132 11.72 -6.07 -10.04
CA ASN A 132 10.65 -5.95 -11.03
C ASN A 132 11.18 -5.65 -12.44
N ALA A 133 12.36 -5.06 -12.57
CA ALA A 133 12.99 -4.87 -13.87
C ALA A 133 13.35 -6.21 -14.54
N LYS A 134 13.71 -7.25 -13.76
CA LYS A 134 13.89 -8.61 -14.26
C LYS A 134 12.54 -9.25 -14.63
N ALA A 135 11.50 -9.01 -13.83
CA ALA A 135 10.13 -9.46 -14.09
C ALA A 135 9.44 -8.74 -15.28
N ARG A 136 9.98 -7.62 -15.79
CA ARG A 136 9.45 -6.93 -16.99
C ARG A 136 9.41 -7.81 -18.23
N GLN A 137 10.26 -8.83 -18.33
CA GLN A 137 10.17 -9.82 -19.40
C GLN A 137 8.90 -10.69 -19.31
N GLN A 138 8.24 -10.73 -18.14
CA GLN A 138 7.08 -11.57 -17.83
C GLN A 138 5.77 -10.78 -17.60
N LYS A 139 5.76 -9.45 -17.78
CA LYS A 139 4.58 -8.56 -17.63
C LYS A 139 3.91 -8.56 -16.24
N VAL A 140 4.67 -8.83 -15.17
CA VAL A 140 4.18 -8.86 -13.79
C VAL A 140 4.84 -7.70 -13.04
N ARG A 141 4.06 -6.77 -12.47
CA ARG A 141 4.60 -5.71 -11.60
C ARG A 141 3.87 -5.69 -10.28
N ILE A 142 4.68 -5.72 -9.23
CA ILE A 142 4.24 -5.75 -7.86
C ILE A 142 3.81 -4.34 -7.45
N LEU A 143 2.53 -4.15 -7.18
CA LEU A 143 1.99 -2.96 -6.52
C LEU A 143 1.65 -3.30 -5.06
N PRO A 144 1.71 -2.32 -4.15
CA PRO A 144 1.22 -2.53 -2.81
C PRO A 144 -0.31 -2.47 -2.84
N MET A 145 -0.85 -2.75 -1.67
CA MET A 145 -2.22 -3.13 -1.49
C MET A 145 -2.93 -2.34 -0.39
N TRP A 146 -4.25 -2.31 -0.56
CA TRP A 146 -5.33 -2.39 0.43
C TRP A 146 -5.27 -1.49 1.65
N PHE A 147 -6.35 -0.73 1.79
CA PHE A 147 -6.73 -0.02 3.01
C PHE A 147 -7.94 -0.78 3.55
N PHE A 148 -7.74 -1.75 4.45
CA PHE A 148 -8.85 -2.29 5.24
C PHE A 148 -8.83 -1.55 6.56
N TYR A 149 -9.80 -0.65 6.77
CA TYR A 149 -10.10 -0.13 8.09
C TYR A 149 -10.84 -1.24 8.85
N GLU A 150 -10.07 -2.03 9.60
CA GLU A 150 -10.58 -2.59 10.84
C GLU A 150 -9.79 -1.90 11.93
N ASP A 151 -10.48 -1.31 12.90
CA ASP A 151 -9.93 -0.70 14.10
C ASP A 151 -8.61 -1.38 14.53
N VAL A 152 -7.49 -0.67 14.41
CA VAL A 152 -6.26 -1.05 15.10
C VAL A 152 -6.01 -0.04 16.21
N ALA A 153 -7.03 0.16 17.05
CA ALA A 153 -6.83 0.64 18.40
C ALA A 153 -6.54 -0.59 19.27
N PHE A 154 -5.25 -0.76 19.58
CA PHE A 154 -4.72 -1.45 20.76
C PHE A 154 -5.25 -2.87 21.05
N GLU A 155 -4.57 -3.88 20.50
CA GLU A 155 -4.17 -5.09 21.25
C GLU A 155 -2.80 -5.60 20.78
#